data_AF-A0A6J4MLF0-F1
#
_entry.id   AF-A0A6J4MLF0-F1
#
_cell.length_a   1.000
_cell.length_b   1.000
_cell.length_c   1.000
_cell.angle_alpha   90.00
_cell.angle_beta   90.00
_cell.angle_gamma   90.00
#
_symmetry.space_group_name_H-M   'P 1'
#
loop_
_entity.id
_entity.type
_entity.pdbx_description
1 polymer ?
#
loop_
_entity_poly.entity_id
_entity_poly.type
_entity_poly.pdbx_seq_one_letter_code
_entity_poly.pdbx_strand_id
1 'polypeptide(L)'
;MKSTPRFMLMVLLVVVGVKLSEQLYRWVAYRDERKQVGEIRERLLDSGAELTLARAESRRQREEVEEHDRRLEAERRSLMRYNRYSARGYLPASVYGAYKKELERYNRHVVERNSQLRRYQQTHGRYAAAVDLYNARADSVRDLAARMGETYYSVPSPLEAAVQRGVLTEH
;
A
#
# COMPACT_ATOMS: atom_id res chain seq x y z
N MET A 1 -17.46 1.32 -66.65
CA MET A 1 -17.67 1.44 -65.19
C MET A 1 -16.37 1.87 -64.51
N LYS A 2 -16.13 3.17 -64.36
CA LYS A 2 -14.92 3.75 -63.73
C LYS A 2 -15.33 5.02 -62.94
N SER A 3 -15.93 4.86 -61.77
CA SER A 3 -16.24 5.98 -60.85
C SER A 3 -16.15 5.63 -59.37
N THR A 4 -15.63 4.45 -59.03
CA THR A 4 -15.54 3.92 -57.67
C THR A 4 -14.61 4.67 -56.69
N PRO A 5 -13.42 5.20 -57.06
CA PRO A 5 -12.49 5.71 -56.07
C PRO A 5 -12.91 7.05 -55.45
N ARG A 6 -13.54 7.93 -56.23
CA ARG A 6 -14.00 9.24 -55.72
C ARG A 6 -15.19 9.12 -54.76
N PHE A 7 -16.11 8.19 -55.06
CA PHE A 7 -17.24 7.90 -54.19
C PHE A 7 -16.78 7.30 -52.86
N MET A 8 -15.84 6.35 -52.89
CA MET A 8 -15.24 5.77 -51.68
C MET A 8 -14.57 6.84 -50.80
N LEU A 9 -13.82 7.76 -51.42
CA LEU A 9 -13.10 8.82 -50.69
C LEU A 9 -14.07 9.83 -50.06
N MET A 10 -15.17 10.16 -50.74
CA MET A 10 -16.23 11.01 -50.19
C MET A 10 -16.94 10.32 -49.01
N VAL A 11 -17.29 9.04 -49.12
CA VAL A 11 -17.90 8.29 -48.01
C VAL A 11 -16.97 8.24 -46.80
N LEU A 12 -15.68 8.02 -47.02
CA LEU A 12 -14.68 7.98 -45.95
C LEU A 12 -14.52 9.34 -45.25
N LEU A 13 -14.51 10.43 -46.01
CA LEU A 13 -14.51 11.80 -45.45
C LEU A 13 -15.76 12.09 -44.62
N VAL A 14 -16.94 11.65 -45.07
CA VAL A 14 -18.19 11.82 -44.31
C VAL A 14 -18.13 11.02 -43.00
N VAL A 15 -17.70 9.77 -43.04
CA VAL A 15 -17.55 8.94 -41.83
C VAL A 15 -16.56 9.57 -40.84
N VAL A 16 -15.42 10.05 -41.33
CA VAL A 16 -14.42 10.75 -40.52
C VAL A 16 -14.99 12.06 -39.94
N GLY A 17 -15.71 12.84 -40.74
CA GLY A 17 -16.33 14.09 -40.30
C GLY A 17 -17.39 13.89 -39.21
N VAL A 18 -18.25 12.88 -39.38
CA VAL A 18 -19.24 12.50 -38.36
C VAL A 18 -18.52 12.05 -37.07
N LYS A 19 -17.50 11.20 -37.18
CA LYS A 19 -16.73 10.75 -36.00
C LYS A 19 -15.99 11.87 -35.28
N LEU A 20 -15.41 12.81 -36.00
CA LEU A 20 -14.78 14.01 -35.42
C LEU A 20 -15.79 14.90 -34.72
N SER A 21 -16.97 15.13 -35.32
CA SER A 21 -18.03 15.92 -34.69
C SER A 21 -18.57 15.26 -33.41
N GLU A 22 -18.73 13.93 -33.43
CA GLU A 22 -19.14 13.13 -32.28
C GLU A 22 -18.10 13.22 -31.14
N GLN A 23 -16.81 13.14 -31.47
CA GLN A 23 -15.73 13.34 -30.49
C GLN A 23 -15.71 14.76 -29.92
N LEU A 24 -15.85 15.78 -30.78
CA LEU A 24 -15.85 17.18 -30.35
C LEU A 24 -17.04 17.47 -29.41
N TYR A 25 -18.21 16.94 -29.75
CA TYR A 25 -19.41 17.08 -28.94
C TYR A 25 -19.24 16.43 -27.57
N ARG A 26 -18.76 15.17 -27.52
CA ARG A 26 -18.46 14.51 -26.24
C ARG A 26 -17.42 15.26 -25.43
N TRP A 27 -16.40 15.82 -26.10
CA TRP A 27 -15.36 16.59 -25.41
C TRP A 27 -15.92 17.83 -24.72
N VAL A 28 -16.82 18.58 -25.38
CA VAL A 28 -17.50 19.73 -24.79
C VAL A 28 -18.52 19.30 -23.73
N ALA A 29 -19.29 18.24 -23.99
CA ALA A 29 -20.35 17.77 -23.10
C ALA A 29 -19.82 17.29 -21.73
N TYR A 30 -18.63 16.70 -21.69
CA TYR A 30 -18.02 16.16 -20.46
C TYR A 30 -16.88 17.02 -19.89
N ARG A 31 -16.91 18.34 -20.13
CA ARG A 31 -15.82 19.24 -19.70
C ARG A 31 -15.65 19.25 -18.18
N ASP A 32 -16.75 19.24 -17.43
CA ASP A 32 -16.73 19.31 -15.97
C ASP A 32 -16.28 17.98 -15.36
N GLU A 33 -16.71 16.85 -15.92
CA GLU A 33 -16.30 15.51 -15.52
C GLU A 33 -14.81 15.30 -15.76
N ARG A 34 -14.26 15.77 -16.88
CA ARG A 34 -12.81 15.73 -17.14
C ARG A 34 -12.03 16.52 -16.09
N LYS A 35 -12.54 17.68 -15.66
CA LYS A 35 -11.92 18.47 -14.59
C LYS A 35 -11.95 17.71 -13.26
N GLN A 36 -13.09 17.12 -12.92
CA GLN A 36 -13.23 16.30 -11.71
C GLN A 36 -12.29 15.10 -11.71
N VAL A 37 -12.16 14.39 -12.85
CA VAL A 37 -11.20 13.30 -13.00
C VAL A 37 -9.78 13.78 -12.77
N GLY A 38 -9.40 14.95 -13.28
CA GLY A 38 -8.10 15.56 -13.00
C GLY A 38 -7.87 15.81 -11.50
N GLU A 39 -8.84 16.41 -10.82
CA GLU A 39 -8.76 16.67 -9.38
C GLU A 39 -8.68 15.39 -8.54
N ILE A 40 -9.48 14.38 -8.86
CA ILE A 40 -9.46 13.08 -8.17
C ILE A 40 -8.15 12.35 -8.47
N ARG A 41 -7.63 12.44 -9.69
CA ARG A 41 -6.34 11.85 -10.07
C ARG A 41 -5.19 12.46 -9.29
N GLU A 42 -5.14 13.78 -9.12
CA GLU A 42 -4.14 14.42 -8.26
C GLU A 42 -4.19 13.88 -6.84
N ARG A 43 -5.39 13.79 -6.25
CA ARG A 43 -5.56 13.19 -4.92
C ARG A 43 -5.18 11.72 -4.91
N LEU A 44 -5.48 10.98 -5.97
CA LEU A 44 -5.10 9.57 -6.11
C LEU A 44 -3.58 9.42 -6.05
N LEU A 45 -2.84 10.28 -6.74
CA LEU A 45 -1.37 10.30 -6.70
C LEU A 45 -0.86 10.53 -5.28
N ASP A 46 -1.44 11.49 -4.55
CA ASP A 46 -1.08 11.74 -3.15
C ASP A 46 -1.31 10.51 -2.27
N SER A 47 -2.48 9.88 -2.37
CA SER A 47 -2.78 8.65 -1.61
C SER A 47 -1.91 7.47 -2.01
N GLY A 48 -1.54 7.35 -3.29
CA GLY A 48 -0.66 6.28 -3.77
C GLY A 48 0.76 6.42 -3.22
N ALA A 49 1.25 7.66 -3.15
CA ALA A 49 2.53 7.98 -2.50
C ALA A 49 2.50 7.69 -0.99
N GLU A 50 1.45 8.15 -0.29
CA GLU A 50 1.27 7.87 1.15
C GLU A 50 1.17 6.37 1.44
N LEU A 51 0.39 5.64 0.64
CA LEU A 51 0.26 4.19 0.74
C LEU A 51 1.61 3.48 0.61
N THR A 52 2.43 3.92 -0.34
CA THR A 52 3.76 3.34 -0.58
C THR A 52 4.70 3.57 0.62
N LEU A 53 4.68 4.78 1.19
CA LEU A 53 5.44 5.09 2.41
C LEU A 53 4.95 4.28 3.62
N ALA A 54 3.64 4.23 3.84
CA ALA A 54 3.05 3.47 4.94
C ALA A 54 3.35 1.96 4.82
N ARG A 55 3.38 1.43 3.60
CA ARG A 55 3.78 0.04 3.33
C ARG A 55 5.23 -0.22 3.71
N ALA A 56 6.14 0.66 3.32
CA ALA A 56 7.56 0.55 3.62
C ALA A 56 7.81 0.61 5.15
N GLU A 57 7.16 1.55 5.83
CA GLU A 57 7.24 1.69 7.29
C GLU A 57 6.69 0.44 8.00
N SER A 58 5.50 -0.04 7.60
CA SER A 58 4.89 -1.24 8.18
C SER A 58 5.76 -2.47 8.00
N ARG A 59 6.40 -2.63 6.83
CA ARG A 59 7.31 -3.76 6.57
C ARG A 59 8.54 -3.70 7.47
N ARG A 60 9.18 -2.53 7.59
CA ARG A 60 10.35 -2.35 8.45
C ARG A 60 10.02 -2.69 9.91
N GLN A 61 8.92 -2.17 10.44
CA GLN A 61 8.53 -2.44 11.82
C GLN A 61 8.15 -3.90 12.06
N ARG A 62 7.56 -4.57 11.05
CA ARG A 62 7.31 -6.01 11.12
C ARG A 62 8.62 -6.79 11.27
N GLU A 63 9.63 -6.46 10.47
CA GLU A 63 10.95 -7.09 10.52
C GLU A 63 11.61 -6.88 11.90
N GLU A 64 11.48 -5.67 12.48
CA GLU A 64 11.96 -5.37 13.84
C GLU A 64 11.24 -6.24 14.90
N VAL A 65 9.91 -6.37 14.84
CA VAL A 65 9.14 -7.23 15.77
C VAL A 65 9.54 -8.70 15.62
N GLU A 66 9.72 -9.20 14.41
CA GLU A 66 10.16 -10.58 14.14
C GLU A 66 11.59 -10.84 14.66
N GLU A 67 12.47 -9.84 14.64
CA GLU A 67 13.78 -9.93 15.29
C GLU A 67 13.66 -10.02 16.82
N HIS A 68 12.84 -9.18 17.44
CA HIS A 68 12.58 -9.26 18.88
C HIS A 68 11.99 -10.62 19.28
N ASP A 69 11.08 -11.17 18.48
CA ASP A 69 10.48 -12.49 18.73
C ASP A 69 11.53 -13.61 18.71
N ARG A 70 12.46 -13.57 17.74
CA ARG A 70 13.59 -14.52 17.68
C ARG A 70 14.51 -14.41 18.91
N ARG A 71 14.81 -13.19 19.36
CA ARG A 71 15.62 -12.94 20.57
C ARG A 71 14.93 -13.47 21.82
N LEU A 72 13.64 -13.17 22.00
CA LEU A 72 12.83 -13.65 23.12
C LEU A 72 12.74 -15.18 23.15
N GLU A 73 12.64 -15.84 21.99
CA GLU A 73 12.62 -17.29 21.92
C GLU A 73 13.95 -17.92 22.37
N ALA A 74 15.08 -17.31 22.00
CA ALA A 74 16.40 -17.74 22.48
C ALA A 74 16.54 -17.57 24.01
N GLU A 75 16.10 -16.44 24.55
CA GLU A 75 16.11 -16.18 25.99
C GLU A 75 15.16 -17.10 26.76
N ARG A 76 13.96 -17.35 26.23
CA ARG A 76 13.01 -18.31 26.79
C ARG A 76 13.61 -19.71 26.86
N ARG A 77 14.32 -20.14 25.80
CA ARG A 77 15.06 -21.41 25.81
C ARG A 77 16.18 -21.43 26.85
N SER A 78 16.88 -20.31 27.06
CA SER A 78 17.86 -20.18 28.15
C SER A 78 17.21 -20.40 29.51
N LEU A 79 16.08 -19.75 29.77
CA LEU A 79 15.33 -19.86 31.02
C LEU A 79 14.82 -21.29 31.26
N MET A 80 14.36 -21.98 30.21
CA MET A 80 13.91 -23.38 30.32
C MET A 80 15.02 -24.34 30.80
N ARG A 81 16.30 -24.00 30.67
CA ARG A 81 17.39 -24.82 31.22
C ARG A 81 17.31 -24.93 32.74
N TYR A 82 16.76 -23.90 33.41
CA TYR A 82 16.57 -23.90 34.85
C TYR A 82 15.43 -24.84 35.31
N ASN A 83 14.51 -25.23 34.42
CA ASN A 83 13.44 -26.18 34.75
C ASN A 83 13.97 -27.57 35.16
N ARG A 84 15.16 -27.97 34.69
CA ARG A 84 15.79 -29.23 35.13
C ARG A 84 16.20 -29.18 36.61
N TYR A 85 16.52 -28.00 37.12
CA TYR A 85 16.90 -27.81 38.52
C TYR A 85 15.67 -27.71 39.43
N SER A 86 14.56 -27.12 38.96
CA SER A 86 13.31 -27.05 39.73
C SER A 86 12.58 -28.39 39.85
N ALA A 87 12.76 -29.31 38.89
CA ALA A 87 12.20 -30.66 38.95
C ALA A 87 12.65 -31.48 40.19
N ARG A 88 13.74 -31.07 40.87
CA ARG A 88 14.25 -31.69 42.10
C ARG A 88 13.84 -30.95 43.38
N GLY A 89 12.87 -30.02 43.30
CA GLY A 89 12.25 -29.35 44.45
C GLY A 89 12.73 -27.91 44.67
N TYR A 90 14.04 -27.66 44.71
CA TYR A 90 14.57 -26.31 44.97
C TYR A 90 15.76 -25.98 44.06
N LEU A 91 15.79 -24.74 43.54
CA LEU A 91 16.97 -24.20 42.87
C LEU A 91 18.05 -23.86 43.92
N PRO A 92 19.30 -24.32 43.76
CA PRO A 92 20.40 -23.88 44.62
C PRO A 92 20.56 -22.35 44.58
N ALA A 93 20.94 -21.74 45.71
CA ALA A 93 21.08 -20.28 45.82
C ALA A 93 22.01 -19.67 44.75
N SER A 94 23.09 -20.38 44.39
CA SER A 94 24.03 -19.98 43.32
C SER A 94 23.38 -19.94 41.93
N VAL A 95 22.42 -20.84 41.67
CA VAL A 95 21.68 -20.93 40.39
C VAL A 95 20.51 -19.95 40.37
N TYR A 96 19.86 -19.72 41.52
CA TYR A 96 18.74 -18.80 41.65
C TYR A 96 19.09 -17.35 41.31
N GLY A 97 20.28 -16.87 41.72
CA GLY A 97 20.75 -15.53 41.37
C GLY A 97 20.90 -15.33 39.85
N ALA A 98 21.46 -16.30 39.15
CA ALA A 98 21.60 -16.28 37.69
C ALA A 98 20.23 -16.33 36.99
N TYR A 99 19.35 -17.24 37.45
CA TYR A 99 17.98 -17.34 36.96
C TYR A 99 17.22 -16.02 37.10
N LYS A 100 17.27 -15.38 38.28
CA LYS A 100 16.63 -14.09 38.54
C LYS A 100 17.11 -13.01 37.58
N LYS A 101 18.43 -12.90 37.37
CA LYS A 101 19.02 -11.91 36.44
C LYS A 101 18.59 -12.16 34.99
N GLU A 102 18.56 -13.42 34.54
CA GLU A 102 18.07 -13.76 33.20
C GLU A 102 16.57 -13.49 33.04
N LEU A 103 15.76 -13.77 34.08
CA LEU A 103 14.33 -13.51 34.07
C LEU A 103 14.03 -12.01 34.02
N GLU A 104 14.77 -11.19 34.77
CA GLU A 104 14.68 -9.72 34.72
C GLU A 104 15.06 -9.18 33.33
N ARG A 105 16.09 -9.74 32.68
CA ARG A 105 16.43 -9.38 31.30
C ARG A 105 15.32 -9.75 30.32
N TYR A 106 14.82 -10.98 30.41
CA TYR A 106 13.71 -11.46 29.58
C TYR A 106 12.46 -10.57 29.74
N ASN A 107 12.07 -10.26 30.97
CA ASN A 107 10.91 -9.42 31.25
C ASN A 107 11.06 -8.01 30.65
N ARG A 108 12.25 -7.40 30.72
CA ARG A 108 12.52 -6.11 30.07
C ARG A 108 12.37 -6.19 28.55
N HIS A 109 12.92 -7.23 27.92
CA HIS A 109 12.74 -7.42 26.48
C HIS A 109 11.28 -7.68 26.10
N VAL A 110 10.49 -8.37 26.92
CA VAL A 110 9.05 -8.55 26.67
C VAL A 110 8.32 -7.20 26.65
N VAL A 111 8.65 -6.31 27.61
CA VAL A 111 8.07 -4.95 27.65
C VAL A 111 8.48 -4.16 26.40
N GLU A 112 9.74 -4.21 26.01
CA GLU A 112 10.24 -3.55 24.80
C GLU A 112 9.55 -4.07 23.54
N ARG A 113 9.50 -5.39 23.35
CA ARG A 113 8.80 -6.03 22.23
C ARG A 113 7.33 -5.64 22.17
N ASN A 114 6.63 -5.60 23.31
CA ASN A 114 5.22 -5.19 23.36
C ASN A 114 5.03 -3.70 23.02
N SER A 115 6.02 -2.85 23.33
CA SER A 115 6.00 -1.46 22.88
C SER A 115 6.14 -1.35 21.36
N GLN A 116 7.02 -2.15 20.75
CA GLN A 116 7.21 -2.19 19.30
C GLN A 116 6.00 -2.79 18.58
N LEU A 117 5.41 -3.86 19.12
CA LEU A 117 4.18 -4.44 18.57
C LEU A 117 3.05 -3.40 18.51
N ARG A 118 2.86 -2.59 19.56
CA ARG A 118 1.83 -1.55 19.57
C ARG A 118 2.07 -0.48 18.49
N ARG A 119 3.32 -0.06 18.31
CA ARG A 119 3.70 0.86 17.22
C ARG A 119 3.42 0.25 15.86
N TYR A 120 3.83 -1.00 15.64
CA TYR A 120 3.54 -1.75 14.43
C TYR A 120 2.04 -1.84 14.14
N GLN A 121 1.21 -2.17 15.13
CA GLN A 121 -0.24 -2.23 14.97
C GLN A 121 -0.83 -0.88 14.56
N GLN A 122 -0.34 0.22 15.12
CA GLN A 122 -0.76 1.57 14.76
C GLN A 122 -0.38 1.92 13.31
N THR A 123 0.87 1.69 12.92
CA THR A 123 1.34 1.93 11.54
C THR A 123 0.64 1.00 10.55
N HIS A 124 0.37 -0.26 10.91
CA HIS A 124 -0.39 -1.17 10.07
C HIS A 124 -1.85 -0.72 9.88
N GLY A 125 -2.48 -0.17 10.92
CA GLY A 125 -3.80 0.45 10.81
C GLY A 125 -3.80 1.66 9.87
N ARG A 126 -2.76 2.51 9.92
CA ARG A 126 -2.57 3.61 8.95
C ARG A 126 -2.38 3.11 7.53
N TYR A 127 -1.58 2.06 7.34
CA TYR A 127 -1.40 1.41 6.04
C TYR A 127 -2.73 0.90 5.48
N ALA A 128 -3.54 0.21 6.28
CA ALA A 128 -4.85 -0.26 5.86
C ALA A 128 -5.79 0.90 5.45
N ALA A 129 -5.84 1.96 6.26
CA ALA A 129 -6.62 3.15 5.92
C ALA A 129 -6.15 3.83 4.61
N ALA A 130 -4.84 3.85 4.36
CA ALA A 130 -4.27 4.36 3.11
C ALA A 130 -4.64 3.49 1.90
N VAL A 131 -4.70 2.15 2.06
CA VAL A 131 -5.18 1.22 1.03
C VAL A 131 -6.63 1.55 0.67
N ASP A 132 -7.51 1.65 1.67
CA ASP A 132 -8.93 1.92 1.45
C ASP A 132 -9.15 3.27 0.76
N LEU A 133 -8.41 4.30 1.19
CA LEU A 133 -8.49 5.63 0.60
C LEU A 133 -8.02 5.65 -0.86
N TYR A 134 -6.92 4.97 -1.17
CA TYR A 134 -6.43 4.86 -2.54
C TYR A 134 -7.42 4.10 -3.42
N ASN A 135 -7.96 2.97 -2.95
CA ASN A 135 -8.93 2.18 -3.70
C ASN A 135 -10.21 2.97 -3.99
N ALA A 136 -10.77 3.65 -2.99
CA ALA A 136 -11.96 4.48 -3.17
C ALA A 136 -11.75 5.59 -4.21
N ARG A 137 -10.56 6.21 -4.24
CA ARG A 137 -10.20 7.21 -5.25
C ARG A 137 -10.01 6.58 -6.62
N ALA A 138 -9.37 5.41 -6.70
CA ALA A 138 -9.15 4.70 -7.95
C ALA A 138 -10.48 4.30 -8.60
N ASP A 139 -11.41 3.79 -7.81
CA ASP A 139 -12.75 3.43 -8.26
C ASP A 139 -13.55 4.67 -8.68
N SER A 140 -13.44 5.78 -7.95
CA SER A 140 -14.06 7.05 -8.35
C SER A 140 -13.56 7.55 -9.72
N VAL A 141 -12.26 7.42 -10.01
CA VAL A 141 -11.69 7.76 -11.33
C VAL A 141 -12.27 6.84 -12.40
N ARG A 142 -12.33 5.52 -12.14
CA ARG A 142 -12.88 4.54 -13.09
C ARG A 142 -14.34 4.79 -13.38
N ASP A 143 -15.15 5.07 -12.37
CA ASP A 143 -16.58 5.33 -12.51
C ASP A 143 -16.85 6.59 -13.34
N LEU A 144 -16.11 7.68 -13.09
CA LEU A 144 -16.22 8.90 -13.88
C LEU A 144 -15.74 8.68 -15.32
N ALA A 145 -14.63 7.96 -15.51
CA ALA A 145 -14.14 7.62 -16.84
C ALA A 145 -15.15 6.77 -17.63
N ALA A 146 -15.78 5.78 -16.98
CA ALA A 146 -16.82 4.96 -17.58
C ALA A 146 -18.03 5.79 -18.03
N ARG A 147 -18.47 6.77 -17.23
CA ARG A 147 -19.56 7.70 -17.60
C ARG A 147 -19.25 8.55 -18.82
N MET A 148 -17.97 8.88 -19.04
CA MET A 148 -17.51 9.60 -20.24
C MET A 148 -17.30 8.69 -21.45
N GLY A 149 -17.47 7.36 -21.29
CA GLY A 149 -17.17 6.37 -22.33
C GLY A 149 -15.67 6.09 -22.51
N GLU A 150 -14.84 6.45 -21.52
CA GLU A 150 -13.39 6.21 -21.50
C GLU A 150 -13.05 4.94 -20.69
N THR A 151 -13.51 3.78 -21.17
CA THR A 151 -13.39 2.49 -20.44
C THR A 151 -11.95 2.05 -20.17
N TYR A 152 -10.97 2.58 -20.93
CA TYR A 152 -9.55 2.24 -20.79
C TYR A 152 -8.74 3.35 -20.10
N TYR A 153 -9.37 4.15 -19.25
CA TYR A 153 -8.66 5.20 -18.52
C TYR A 153 -7.60 4.59 -17.58
N SER A 154 -6.34 4.99 -17.77
CA SER A 154 -5.23 4.48 -16.97
C SER A 154 -5.26 5.07 -15.56
N VAL A 155 -5.35 4.19 -14.57
CA VAL A 155 -5.27 4.53 -13.15
C VAL A 155 -3.85 4.18 -12.67
N PRO A 156 -3.05 5.17 -12.24
CA PRO A 156 -1.66 4.93 -11.85
C PRO A 156 -1.61 4.04 -10.62
N SER A 157 -0.76 3.01 -10.63
CA SER A 157 -0.52 2.18 -9.45
C SER A 157 0.06 3.00 -8.29
N PRO A 158 -0.01 2.53 -7.03
CA PRO A 158 0.58 3.26 -5.90
C PRO A 158 2.07 3.56 -6.07
N LEU A 159 2.80 2.64 -6.73
CA LEU A 159 4.22 2.81 -7.00
C LEU A 159 4.47 3.90 -8.05
N GLU A 160 3.72 3.87 -9.16
CA GLU A 160 3.78 4.91 -10.19
C GLU A 160 3.41 6.28 -9.62
N ALA A 161 2.41 6.32 -8.74
CA ALA A 161 2.02 7.53 -8.02
C ALA A 161 3.15 8.08 -7.15
N ALA A 162 3.84 7.21 -6.41
CA ALA A 162 4.99 7.58 -5.59
C ALA A 162 6.15 8.13 -6.43
N VAL A 163 6.42 7.51 -7.60
CA VAL A 163 7.43 8.01 -8.55
C VAL A 163 7.04 9.36 -9.12
N GLN A 164 5.79 9.53 -9.58
CA GLN A 164 5.29 10.80 -10.12
C GLN A 164 5.30 11.94 -9.10
N ARG A 165 5.13 11.62 -7.81
CA ARG A 165 5.25 12.59 -6.71
C ARG A 165 6.69 12.80 -6.24
N GLY A 166 7.67 12.13 -6.83
CA GLY A 166 9.09 12.24 -6.46
C GLY A 166 9.41 11.65 -5.08
N VAL A 167 8.53 10.81 -4.54
CA VAL A 167 8.76 10.09 -3.27
C VAL A 167 9.72 8.93 -3.46
N LEU A 168 9.69 8.29 -4.64
CA LEU A 168 10.66 7.29 -5.05
C LEU A 168 11.41 7.77 -6.29
N THR A 169 12.73 7.56 -6.31
CA THR A 169 13.53 7.72 -7.53
C THR A 169 13.36 6.50 -8.41
N GLU A 170 13.15 6.69 -9.72
CA GLU A 170 13.21 5.60 -10.70
C GLU A 170 14.59 4.92 -10.59
N HIS A 171 14.59 3.61 -10.40
CA HIS A 171 15.78 2.77 -10.39
C HIS A 171 15.83 1.93 -11.67
#